data_AF-A0A1V5IYT4-F1
#
_entry.id   AF-A0A1V5IYT4-F1
#
_cell.length_a   1.000
_cell.length_b   1.000
_cell.length_c   1.000
_cell.angle_alpha   90.00
_cell.angle_beta   90.00
_cell.angle_gamma   90.00
#
_symmetry.space_group_name_H-M   'P 1'
#
loop_
_entity.id
_entity.type
_entity.pdbx_description
1 polymer ?
#
loop_
_entity_poly.entity_id
_entity_poly.type
_entity_poly.pdbx_seq_one_letter_code
_entity_poly.pdbx_strand_id
1 'polypeptide(L)'
;MAMSNNFGGFVGEMNRAISEVKERIKLALEYTGEAFVRDCRLQPGDPETAHGQGFYADRTGNLRNSIGYYLYEDGNCYDQSDTNSDDENKRNLEAEMPKQGIFLGGIAGMNYASYVEAKGYNVISIQTIAAQKSIEEFNEDLKVFLNG
;
A
#
# COMPACT_ATOMS: atom_id res chain seq x y z
N MET A 1 48.39 24.57 -5.44
CA MET A 1 46.93 24.76 -5.30
C MET A 1 46.26 23.47 -5.70
N ALA A 2 45.74 22.71 -4.73
CA ALA A 2 44.97 21.51 -5.04
C ALA A 2 43.59 21.95 -5.55
N MET A 3 43.24 21.55 -6.77
CA MET A 3 41.87 21.62 -7.26
C MET A 3 41.04 20.66 -6.38
N SER A 4 40.13 21.18 -5.55
CA SER A 4 39.18 20.30 -4.86
C SER A 4 38.24 19.72 -5.89
N ASN A 5 38.13 18.38 -5.92
CA ASN A 5 37.18 17.69 -6.78
C ASN A 5 35.76 17.93 -6.27
N ASN A 6 35.07 18.93 -6.82
CA ASN A 6 33.66 19.23 -6.53
C ASN A 6 32.69 18.09 -6.90
N PHE A 7 33.13 17.08 -7.67
CA PHE A 7 32.32 15.92 -8.03
C PHE A 7 31.85 15.10 -6.81
N GLY A 8 32.67 14.99 -5.76
CA GLY A 8 32.27 14.25 -4.56
C GLY A 8 31.16 14.95 -3.77
N GLY A 9 31.21 16.29 -3.70
CA GLY A 9 30.16 17.09 -3.07
C GLY A 9 28.84 17.01 -3.84
N PHE A 10 28.90 17.16 -5.16
CA PHE A 10 27.73 17.06 -6.04
C PHE A 10 27.04 15.68 -5.94
N VAL A 11 27.80 14.58 -5.99
CA VAL A 11 27.25 13.23 -5.83
C VAL A 11 26.63 13.03 -4.43
N GLY A 12 27.24 13.61 -3.39
CA GLY A 12 26.70 13.58 -2.03
C GLY A 12 25.33 14.26 -1.92
N GLU A 13 25.20 15.45 -2.52
CA GLU A 13 23.94 16.19 -2.57
C GLU A 13 22.86 15.45 -3.36
N MET A 14 23.21 14.84 -4.50
CA MET A 14 22.28 14.02 -5.27
C MET A 14 21.78 12.81 -4.47
N ASN A 15 22.68 12.09 -3.81
CA ASN A 15 22.31 10.93 -2.99
C ASN A 15 21.38 11.32 -1.85
N ARG A 16 21.61 12.49 -1.24
CA ARG A 16 20.73 13.03 -0.21
C ARG A 16 19.33 13.34 -0.76
N ALA A 17 19.25 14.06 -1.88
CA ALA A 17 17.97 14.38 -2.51
C ALA A 17 17.18 13.12 -2.91
N ILE A 18 17.85 12.11 -3.48
CA ILE A 18 17.25 10.81 -3.80
C ILE A 18 16.70 10.15 -2.52
N SER A 19 17.47 10.18 -1.44
CA SER A 19 17.05 9.58 -0.16
C SER A 19 15.84 10.30 0.42
N GLU A 20 15.79 11.63 0.37
CA GLU A 20 14.65 12.44 0.84
C GLU A 20 13.38 12.17 0.03
N VAL A 21 13.47 12.07 -1.30
CA VAL A 21 12.33 11.70 -2.15
C VAL A 21 11.84 10.29 -1.84
N LYS A 22 12.78 9.36 -1.66
CA LYS A 22 12.50 7.97 -1.35
C LYS A 22 11.74 7.81 -0.02
N GLU A 23 12.18 8.50 1.03
CA GLU A 23 11.48 8.49 2.32
C GLU A 23 10.07 9.08 2.22
N ARG A 24 9.86 10.13 1.41
CA ARG A 24 8.51 10.67 1.17
C ARG A 24 7.58 9.67 0.47
N ILE A 25 8.10 8.90 -0.48
CA ILE A 25 7.33 7.83 -1.13
C ILE A 25 6.95 6.75 -0.11
N LYS A 26 7.90 6.31 0.73
CA LYS A 26 7.63 5.31 1.78
C LYS A 26 6.52 5.77 2.73
N LEU A 27 6.60 7.01 3.21
CA LEU A 27 5.59 7.60 4.10
C LEU A 27 4.21 7.69 3.43
N ALA A 28 4.15 8.06 2.16
CA ALA A 28 2.88 8.11 1.42
C ALA A 28 2.26 6.72 1.31
N LEU A 29 3.05 5.70 0.99
CA LEU A 29 2.57 4.32 0.89
C LEU A 29 2.13 3.74 2.25
N GLU A 30 2.84 4.06 3.34
CA GLU A 30 2.44 3.70 4.70
C GLU A 30 1.10 4.32 5.06
N TYR A 31 0.94 5.63 4.82
CA TYR A 31 -0.33 6.33 5.06
C TYR A 31 -1.48 5.73 4.25
N THR A 32 -1.25 5.43 2.96
CA THR A 32 -2.23 4.76 2.10
C THR A 32 -2.54 3.35 2.60
N GLY A 33 -1.54 2.59 3.06
CA GLY A 33 -1.71 1.25 3.63
C GLY A 33 -2.58 1.26 4.90
N GLU A 34 -2.31 2.17 5.82
CA GLU A 34 -3.11 2.35 7.04
C GLU A 34 -4.55 2.76 6.71
N ALA A 35 -4.74 3.69 5.76
CA ALA A 35 -6.06 4.07 5.29
C ALA A 35 -6.82 2.90 4.65
N PHE A 36 -6.14 2.10 3.82
CA PHE A 36 -6.69 0.90 3.20
C PHE A 36 -7.21 -0.09 4.26
N VAL A 37 -6.39 -0.42 5.27
CA VAL A 37 -6.79 -1.37 6.32
C VAL A 37 -7.94 -0.82 7.15
N ARG A 38 -7.86 0.45 7.55
CA ARG A 38 -8.91 1.13 8.30
C ARG A 38 -10.23 1.06 7.55
N ASP A 39 -10.25 1.43 6.28
CA ASP A 39 -11.49 1.55 5.49
C ASP A 39 -12.08 0.17 5.18
N CYS A 40 -11.24 -0.84 4.93
CA CYS A 40 -11.64 -2.24 4.81
C CYS A 40 -12.31 -2.77 6.08
N ARG A 41 -11.75 -2.45 7.26
CA ARG A 41 -12.21 -2.93 8.56
C ARG A 41 -13.45 -2.19 9.05
N LEU A 42 -13.51 -0.88 8.85
CA LEU A 42 -14.64 -0.05 9.25
C LEU A 42 -15.89 -0.37 8.43
N GLN A 43 -15.73 -0.71 7.15
CA GLN A 43 -16.84 -0.83 6.20
C GLN A 43 -17.87 0.30 6.43
N PRO A 44 -17.45 1.58 6.37
CA PRO A 44 -18.36 2.67 6.69
C PRO A 44 -19.58 2.53 5.77
N GLY A 45 -20.72 2.22 6.37
CA GLY A 45 -22.03 2.25 5.72
C GLY A 45 -22.45 3.69 5.50
N ASP A 46 -21.62 4.47 4.82
CA ASP A 46 -22.02 5.75 4.30
C ASP A 46 -23.01 5.46 3.17
N PRO A 47 -24.27 5.90 3.25
CA PRO A 47 -25.26 5.72 2.18
C PRO A 47 -24.78 6.25 0.81
N GLU A 48 -23.81 7.19 0.80
CA GLU A 48 -23.20 7.74 -0.41
C GLU A 48 -22.08 6.85 -0.99
N THR A 49 -21.45 6.00 -0.17
CA THR A 49 -20.45 4.98 -0.61
C THR A 49 -20.96 3.53 -0.49
N ALA A 50 -22.20 3.36 -0.01
CA ALA A 50 -22.84 2.08 0.20
C ALA A 50 -23.01 1.38 -1.15
N HIS A 51 -22.28 0.28 -1.28
CA HIS A 51 -22.28 -0.59 -2.43
C HIS A 51 -23.69 -0.98 -2.89
N GLY A 52 -23.92 -0.96 -4.20
CA GLY A 52 -25.06 -1.64 -4.82
C GLY A 52 -25.08 -3.17 -4.58
N GLN A 53 -23.99 -3.75 -4.07
CA GLN A 53 -23.86 -5.18 -3.72
C GLN A 53 -23.82 -5.48 -2.21
N GLY A 54 -23.80 -4.45 -1.34
CA GLY A 54 -23.88 -4.59 0.12
C GLY A 54 -22.62 -5.07 0.85
N PHE A 55 -22.73 -5.20 2.18
CA PHE A 55 -21.67 -5.67 3.08
C PHE A 55 -21.88 -7.14 3.48
N TYR A 56 -20.79 -7.88 3.67
CA TYR A 56 -20.86 -9.21 4.25
C TYR A 56 -21.02 -9.13 5.77
N ALA A 57 -21.81 -10.05 6.33
CA ALA A 57 -21.93 -10.20 7.77
C ALA A 57 -20.69 -10.90 8.34
N ASP A 58 -19.82 -10.16 9.02
CA ASP A 58 -18.68 -10.73 9.75
C ASP A 58 -19.05 -10.97 11.22
N ARG A 59 -19.58 -12.16 11.52
CA ARG A 59 -20.03 -12.50 12.89
C ARG A 59 -18.89 -12.75 13.86
N THR A 60 -17.75 -13.23 13.35
CA THR A 60 -16.58 -13.62 14.15
C THR A 60 -15.51 -12.55 14.17
N GLY A 61 -15.50 -11.62 13.21
CA GLY A 61 -14.44 -10.64 13.02
C GLY A 61 -13.21 -11.19 12.29
N ASN A 62 -13.14 -12.51 12.05
CA ASN A 62 -11.98 -13.17 11.46
C ASN A 62 -11.59 -12.62 10.09
N LEU A 63 -12.56 -12.33 9.23
CA LEU A 63 -12.25 -11.84 7.88
C LEU A 63 -11.68 -10.42 7.96
N ARG A 64 -12.39 -9.50 8.63
CA ARG A 64 -11.93 -8.10 8.75
C ARG A 64 -10.60 -7.98 9.49
N ASN A 65 -10.42 -8.74 10.57
CA ASN A 65 -9.18 -8.73 11.36
C ASN A 65 -8.01 -9.37 10.62
N SER A 66 -8.26 -10.17 9.57
CA SER A 66 -7.21 -10.74 8.72
C SER A 66 -6.70 -9.77 7.64
N ILE A 67 -7.40 -8.66 7.40
CA ILE A 67 -7.01 -7.69 6.38
C ILE A 67 -5.79 -6.91 6.88
N GLY A 68 -4.80 -6.76 6.00
CA GLY A 68 -3.59 -5.99 6.27
C GLY A 68 -2.94 -5.52 4.97
N TYR A 69 -1.71 -5.03 5.09
CA TYR A 69 -0.85 -4.68 3.98
C TYR A 69 0.61 -4.98 4.30
N TYR A 70 1.40 -5.06 3.25
CA TYR A 70 2.85 -5.17 3.28
C TYR A 70 3.48 -4.06 2.43
N LEU A 71 4.61 -3.55 2.89
CA LEU A 71 5.45 -2.61 2.17
C LEU A 71 6.77 -3.28 1.79
N TYR A 72 7.06 -3.28 0.49
CA TYR A 72 8.26 -3.88 -0.06
C TYR A 72 9.17 -2.85 -0.70
N GLU A 73 10.47 -3.13 -0.61
CA GLU A 73 11.54 -2.40 -1.27
C GLU A 73 12.48 -3.40 -1.91
N ASP A 74 12.59 -3.34 -3.24
CA ASP A 74 13.46 -4.23 -4.03
C ASP A 74 13.25 -5.72 -3.69
N GLY A 75 11.97 -6.09 -3.53
CA GLY A 75 11.54 -7.44 -3.20
C GLY A 75 11.65 -7.83 -1.73
N ASN A 76 12.10 -6.94 -0.84
CA ASN A 76 12.20 -7.20 0.59
C ASN A 76 11.11 -6.45 1.35
N CYS A 77 10.35 -7.14 2.20
CA CYS A 77 9.39 -6.52 3.10
C CYS A 77 10.14 -5.67 4.13
N TYR A 78 9.87 -4.37 4.20
CA TYR A 78 10.47 -3.48 5.20
C TYR A 78 9.47 -3.04 6.27
N ASP A 79 8.17 -3.11 5.99
CA ASP A 79 7.12 -2.76 6.95
C ASP A 79 5.79 -3.47 6.62
N GLN A 80 4.89 -3.58 7.60
CA GLN A 80 3.60 -4.26 7.48
C GLN A 80 2.63 -3.86 8.59
N SER A 81 1.33 -3.93 8.31
CA SER A 81 0.31 -3.90 9.37
C SER A 81 0.11 -5.29 9.98
N ASP A 82 -0.30 -5.33 11.27
CA ASP A 82 -0.66 -6.58 11.94
C ASP A 82 -1.82 -7.29 11.20
N THR A 83 -1.46 -8.38 10.51
CA THR A 83 -2.37 -9.24 9.77
C THR A 83 -2.24 -10.69 10.26
N ASN A 84 -3.37 -11.31 10.59
CA ASN A 84 -3.48 -12.75 10.73
C ASN A 84 -3.67 -13.38 9.34
N SER A 85 -2.66 -13.25 8.47
CA SER A 85 -2.72 -13.79 7.12
C SER A 85 -2.21 -15.23 7.07
N ASP A 86 -2.95 -16.08 6.35
CA ASP A 86 -2.45 -17.39 5.95
C ASP A 86 -1.18 -17.22 5.10
N ASP A 87 -0.14 -18.00 5.41
CA ASP A 87 1.16 -17.97 4.72
C ASP A 87 1.03 -18.15 3.20
N GLU A 88 -0.03 -18.82 2.73
CA GLU A 88 -0.30 -19.01 1.31
C GLU A 88 -0.67 -17.70 0.60
N ASN A 89 -1.56 -16.89 1.19
CA ASN A 89 -1.97 -15.63 0.58
C ASN A 89 -0.79 -14.64 0.52
N LYS A 90 0.08 -14.65 1.55
CA LYS A 90 1.31 -13.86 1.53
C LYS A 90 2.25 -14.30 0.40
N ARG A 91 2.47 -15.61 0.24
CA ARG A 91 3.30 -16.14 -0.86
C ARG A 91 2.77 -15.77 -2.24
N ASN A 92 1.45 -15.81 -2.43
CA ASN A 92 0.81 -15.43 -3.69
C ASN A 92 1.01 -13.94 -3.97
N LEU A 93 0.84 -13.07 -2.97
CA LEU A 93 1.14 -11.64 -3.09
C LEU A 93 2.60 -11.39 -3.50
N GLU A 94 3.56 -12.04 -2.83
CA GLU A 94 4.99 -11.89 -3.09
C GLU A 94 5.43 -12.42 -4.47
N ALA A 95 4.68 -13.35 -5.03
CA ALA A 95 4.91 -13.89 -6.38
C ALA A 95 4.50 -12.91 -7.47
N GLU A 96 3.48 -12.09 -7.23
CA GLU A 96 2.98 -11.08 -8.17
C GLU A 96 3.74 -9.74 -8.05
N MET A 97 4.45 -9.52 -6.95
CA MET A 97 5.21 -8.29 -6.69
C MET A 97 6.45 -8.15 -7.58
N PRO A 98 6.68 -6.97 -8.18
CA PRO A 98 7.93 -6.70 -8.88
C PRO A 98 9.13 -6.69 -7.91
N LYS A 99 10.31 -7.07 -8.43
CA LYS A 99 11.53 -7.23 -7.62
C LYS A 99 12.36 -5.95 -7.47
N GLN A 100 11.92 -4.83 -8.05
CA GLN A 100 12.63 -3.54 -8.02
C GLN A 100 11.65 -2.40 -7.80
N GLY A 101 11.99 -1.46 -6.91
CA GLY A 101 11.13 -0.34 -6.54
C GLY A 101 10.44 -0.54 -5.19
N ILE A 102 9.51 0.38 -4.88
CA ILE A 102 8.75 0.40 -3.62
C ILE A 102 7.30 0.03 -3.93
N PHE A 103 6.74 -0.92 -3.19
CA PHE A 103 5.40 -1.47 -3.43
C PHE A 103 4.57 -1.51 -2.16
N LEU A 104 3.28 -1.19 -2.32
CA LEU A 104 2.24 -1.45 -1.33
C LEU A 104 1.38 -2.62 -1.81
N GLY A 105 1.29 -3.67 -0.98
CA GLY A 105 0.46 -4.84 -1.24
C GLY A 105 -0.62 -5.00 -0.18
N GLY A 106 -1.89 -4.85 -0.56
CA GLY A 106 -3.02 -5.16 0.31
C GLY A 106 -3.35 -6.66 0.30
N ILE A 107 -3.72 -7.20 1.46
CA ILE A 107 -4.05 -8.62 1.61
C ILE A 107 -5.30 -8.82 2.47
N ALA A 108 -6.13 -9.79 2.09
CA ALA A 108 -7.11 -10.39 2.98
C ALA A 108 -6.58 -11.75 3.43
N GLY A 109 -6.27 -11.87 4.72
CA GLY A 109 -5.54 -13.02 5.24
C GLY A 109 -6.26 -14.35 5.20
N MET A 110 -7.60 -14.35 5.15
CA MET A 110 -8.42 -15.55 5.11
C MET A 110 -8.63 -16.07 3.68
N ASN A 111 -8.34 -17.35 3.45
CA ASN A 111 -8.50 -18.02 2.15
C ASN A 111 -9.91 -17.96 1.54
N TYR A 112 -10.96 -17.76 2.35
CA TYR A 112 -12.32 -17.60 1.86
C TYR A 112 -12.69 -16.16 1.46
N ALA A 113 -11.75 -15.20 1.55
CA ALA A 113 -11.98 -13.81 1.13
C ALA A 113 -12.39 -13.71 -0.35
N SER A 114 -11.69 -14.46 -1.23
CA SER A 114 -12.00 -14.54 -2.65
C SER A 114 -13.41 -15.08 -2.93
N TYR A 115 -13.86 -16.03 -2.12
CA TYR A 115 -15.22 -16.58 -2.21
C TYR A 115 -16.30 -15.55 -1.79
N VAL A 116 -15.99 -14.68 -0.82
CA VAL A 116 -16.89 -13.60 -0.40
C VAL A 116 -16.98 -12.51 -1.48
N GLU A 117 -15.86 -12.12 -2.08
CA GLU A 117 -15.80 -11.22 -3.25
C GLU A 117 -16.57 -11.80 -4.45
N ALA A 118 -16.42 -13.10 -4.73
CA ALA A 118 -17.14 -13.78 -5.82
C ALA A 118 -18.66 -13.81 -5.63
N LYS A 119 -19.16 -13.65 -4.39
CA LYS A 119 -20.59 -13.48 -4.10
C LYS A 119 -21.10 -12.06 -4.33
N GLY A 120 -20.22 -11.14 -4.70
CA GLY A 120 -20.50 -9.72 -4.89
C GLY A 120 -20.30 -8.87 -3.64
N TYR A 121 -19.75 -9.40 -2.54
CA TYR A 121 -19.48 -8.55 -1.37
C TYR A 121 -18.09 -7.93 -1.46
N ASN A 122 -17.97 -6.65 -1.13
CA ASN A 122 -16.65 -6.02 -1.03
C ASN A 122 -15.90 -6.50 0.21
N VAL A 123 -14.67 -7.00 0.02
CA VAL A 123 -13.70 -7.36 1.06
C VAL A 123 -12.51 -6.39 1.04
N ILE A 124 -11.84 -6.25 -0.11
CA ILE A 124 -10.73 -5.32 -0.31
C ILE A 124 -10.77 -4.58 -1.64
N SER A 125 -11.54 -5.07 -2.63
CA SER A 125 -11.49 -4.58 -4.02
C SER A 125 -11.67 -3.07 -4.16
N ILE A 126 -12.62 -2.47 -3.43
CA ILE A 126 -12.88 -1.03 -3.54
C ILE A 126 -11.81 -0.20 -2.84
N GLN A 127 -11.33 -0.66 -1.70
CA GLN A 127 -10.24 0.01 -1.00
C GLN A 127 -8.95 -0.08 -1.81
N THR A 128 -8.75 -1.14 -2.61
CA THR A 128 -7.64 -1.22 -3.57
C THR A 128 -7.75 -0.11 -4.62
N ILE A 129 -8.94 0.13 -5.19
CA ILE A 129 -9.16 1.22 -6.16
C ILE A 129 -8.92 2.59 -5.50
N ALA A 130 -9.42 2.79 -4.27
CA ALA A 130 -9.22 4.02 -3.53
C ALA A 130 -7.73 4.27 -3.20
N ALA A 131 -7.00 3.22 -2.81
CA ALA A 131 -5.57 3.28 -2.55
C ALA A 131 -4.78 3.62 -3.82
N GLN A 132 -5.12 3.01 -4.97
CA GLN A 132 -4.51 3.34 -6.26
C GLN A 132 -4.69 4.82 -6.59
N LYS A 133 -5.92 5.35 -6.45
CA LYS A 133 -6.21 6.76 -6.68
C LYS A 133 -5.40 7.68 -5.75
N SER A 134 -5.31 7.34 -4.47
CA SER A 134 -4.52 8.11 -3.50
C SER A 134 -3.04 8.16 -3.86
N ILE A 135 -2.47 7.07 -4.38
CA ILE A 135 -1.09 7.02 -4.85
C ILE A 135 -0.90 7.83 -6.14
N GLU A 136 -1.87 7.79 -7.04
CA GLU A 136 -1.85 8.61 -8.27
C GLU A 136 -1.87 10.10 -7.95
N GLU A 137 -2.71 10.55 -7.02
CA GLU A 137 -2.76 11.93 -6.54
C GLU A 137 -1.42 12.35 -5.91
N PHE A 138 -0.84 11.52 -5.04
CA PHE A 138 0.49 11.76 -4.47
C PHE A 138 1.59 11.85 -5.54
N ASN A 139 1.52 11.02 -6.59
CA ASN A 139 2.49 11.05 -7.68
C ASN A 139 2.43 12.38 -8.46
N GLU A 140 1.24 12.93 -8.68
CA GLU A 140 1.10 14.26 -9.28
C GLU A 140 1.68 15.36 -8.39
N ASP A 141 1.42 15.32 -7.08
CA ASP A 141 2.00 16.26 -6.11
C ASP A 141 3.54 16.17 -6.08
N LEU A 142 4.09 14.95 -6.16
CA LEU A 142 5.52 14.72 -6.22
C LEU A 142 6.13 15.30 -7.50
N LYS A 143 5.48 15.13 -8.66
CA LYS A 143 5.94 15.74 -9.92
C LYS A 143 5.97 17.25 -9.84
N VAL A 144 4.94 17.87 -9.25
CA VAL A 144 4.91 19.32 -9.06
C VAL A 144 6.06 19.78 -8.17
N PHE A 145 6.30 19.06 -7.07
CA PHE A 145 7.42 19.35 -6.17
C PHE A 145 8.79 19.22 -6.85
N LEU A 146 8.99 18.22 -7.71
CA LEU A 146 10.27 18.00 -8.40
C LEU A 146 10.52 19.00 -9.54
N ASN A 147 9.47 19.58 -10.11
CA ASN A 147 9.55 20.53 -11.22
C ASN A 147 9.57 22.00 -10.78
N GLY A 148 9.33 22.28 -9.49
CA GLY A 148 9.35 23.63 -8.89
C GLY A 148 10.69 23.92 -8.22
#